data_AF-A0A6L6JFQ4-F1
#
_entry.id   AF-A0A6L6JFQ4-F1
#
_cell.length_a   1.000
_cell.length_b   1.000
_cell.length_c   1.000
_cell.angle_alpha   90.00
_cell.angle_beta   90.00
_cell.angle_gamma   90.00
#
_symmetry.space_group_name_H-M   'P 1'
#
loop_
_entity.id
_entity.type
_entity.pdbx_description
1 polymer ?
#
loop_
_entity_poly.entity_id
_entity_poly.type
_entity_poly.pdbx_seq_one_letter_code
_entity_poly.pdbx_strand_id
1 'polypeptide(L)'
;MSEATARAATLLKEHRSSIDRLDAILVYTLAERFKHTQSVGRLKAEHELPPSDPAREAQQIERLERLAREADLDPEFARKFLNFVISEVIRHHENFQK
;
A
#
# COMPACT_ATOMS: atom_id res chain seq x y z
N MET A 1 36.57 15.31 11.29
CA MET A 1 35.71 15.17 10.10
C MET A 1 35.98 16.34 9.18
N SER A 2 35.93 16.16 7.86
CA SER A 2 35.99 17.30 6.94
C SER A 2 34.68 18.10 6.99
N GLU A 3 34.74 19.37 6.61
CA GLU A 3 33.56 20.23 6.46
C GLU A 3 32.53 19.62 5.49
N ALA A 4 33.01 18.96 4.41
CA ALA A 4 32.16 18.24 3.47
C ALA A 4 31.40 17.08 4.12
N THR A 5 32.06 16.30 4.98
CA THR A 5 31.40 15.20 5.72
C THR A 5 30.37 15.73 6.71
N ALA A 6 30.68 16.83 7.41
CA ALA A 6 29.73 17.46 8.34
C ALA A 6 28.48 17.97 7.62
N ARG A 7 28.66 18.64 6.46
CA ARG A 7 27.54 19.11 5.62
C ARG A 7 26.68 17.96 5.10
N ALA A 8 27.30 16.88 4.63
CA ALA A 8 26.59 15.69 4.16
C ALA A 8 25.75 15.04 5.28
N ALA A 9 26.28 14.99 6.50
CA ALA A 9 25.55 14.45 7.66
C ALA A 9 24.28 15.27 7.99
N THR A 10 24.34 16.60 7.89
CA THR A 10 23.17 17.46 8.09
C THR A 10 22.10 17.22 7.02
N LEU A 11 22.49 17.20 5.74
CA LEU A 11 21.53 16.93 4.64
C LEU A 11 20.89 15.55 4.77
N LEU A 12 21.68 14.54 5.13
CA LEU A 12 21.18 13.18 5.35
C LEU A 12 20.15 13.14 6.48
N LYS A 13 20.37 13.89 7.56
CA LYS A 13 19.42 14.00 8.67
C LYS A 13 18.09 14.64 8.22
N GLU A 14 18.15 15.69 7.40
CA GLU A 14 16.96 16.38 6.88
C GLU A 14 16.14 15.49 5.94
N HIS A 15 16.81 14.75 5.04
CA HIS A 15 16.16 13.77 4.18
C HIS A 15 15.49 12.65 4.98
N ARG A 16 16.20 12.07 5.96
CA ARG A 16 15.63 11.02 6.83
C ARG A 16 14.42 11.50 7.60
N SER A 17 14.47 12.71 8.15
CA SER A 17 13.30 13.29 8.82
C SER A 17 12.10 13.44 7.88
N SER A 18 12.33 13.73 6.60
CA SER A 18 11.26 13.78 5.59
C SER A 18 10.72 12.38 5.27
N ILE A 19 11.59 11.38 5.16
CA ILE A 19 11.21 9.97 4.96
C ILE A 19 10.35 9.48 6.12
N ASP A 20 10.77 9.71 7.38
CA ASP A 20 10.00 9.30 8.56
C ASP A 20 8.57 9.87 8.57
N ARG A 21 8.39 11.11 8.10
CA ARG A 21 7.07 11.73 7.96
C ARG A 21 6.23 11.07 6.85
N LEU A 22 6.84 10.73 5.72
CA LEU A 22 6.15 10.04 4.63
C LEU A 22 5.76 8.63 5.04
N ASP A 23 6.63 7.92 5.76
CA ASP A 23 6.35 6.59 6.29
C ASP A 23 5.15 6.59 7.24
N ALA A 24 5.04 7.60 8.11
CA ALA A 24 3.86 7.77 8.95
C ALA A 24 2.57 7.93 8.11
N ILE A 25 2.60 8.74 7.04
CA ILE A 25 1.47 8.91 6.13
C ILE A 25 1.11 7.56 5.49
N LEU A 26 2.09 6.83 4.97
CA LEU A 26 1.87 5.52 4.35
C LEU A 26 1.19 4.54 5.32
N VAL A 27 1.66 4.47 6.57
CA VAL A 27 1.09 3.57 7.60
C VAL A 27 -0.35 3.96 7.94
N TYR A 28 -0.63 5.23 8.17
CA TYR A 28 -2.00 5.67 8.50
C TYR A 28 -2.97 5.48 7.31
N THR A 29 -2.52 5.77 6.08
CA THR A 29 -3.30 5.51 4.87
C THR A 29 -3.59 4.02 4.68
N LEU A 30 -2.62 3.14 4.92
CA LEU A 30 -2.84 1.70 4.89
C LEU A 30 -3.83 1.27 5.97
N ALA A 31 -3.72 1.77 7.19
CA ALA A 31 -4.65 1.45 8.27
C ALA A 31 -6.10 1.82 7.91
N GLU A 32 -6.31 3.00 7.34
CA GLU A 32 -7.63 3.42 6.83
C GLU A 32 -8.12 2.52 5.70
N ARG A 33 -7.26 2.24 4.70
CA ARG A 33 -7.59 1.32 3.60
C ARG A 33 -8.01 -0.06 4.12
N PHE A 34 -7.30 -0.59 5.12
CA PHE A 34 -7.61 -1.90 5.71
C PHE A 34 -8.94 -1.91 6.46
N LYS A 35 -9.34 -0.82 7.13
CA LYS A 35 -10.67 -0.70 7.75
C LYS A 35 -11.79 -0.79 6.71
N HIS A 36 -11.64 -0.13 5.56
CA HIS A 36 -12.59 -0.23 4.46
C HIS A 36 -12.64 -1.64 3.90
N THR A 37 -11.49 -2.28 3.66
CA THR A 37 -11.49 -3.65 3.15
C THR A 37 -12.07 -4.65 4.16
N GLN A 38 -11.89 -4.45 5.47
CA GLN A 38 -12.57 -5.29 6.47
C GLN A 38 -14.08 -5.14 6.41
N SER A 39 -14.58 -3.90 6.24
CA SER A 39 -16.01 -3.63 6.07
C SER A 39 -16.56 -4.31 4.82
N VAL A 40 -15.83 -4.23 3.69
CA VAL A 40 -16.17 -4.97 2.47
C VAL A 40 -16.16 -6.48 2.70
N GLY A 41 -15.20 -7.01 3.46
CA GLY A 41 -15.11 -8.43 3.77
C GLY A 41 -16.31 -8.92 4.59
N ARG A 42 -16.75 -8.15 5.60
CA ARG A 42 -17.96 -8.45 6.38
C ARG A 42 -19.21 -8.42 5.50
N LEU A 43 -19.35 -7.40 4.65
CA LEU A 43 -20.46 -7.28 3.71
C LEU A 43 -20.50 -8.47 2.73
N LYS A 44 -19.34 -8.87 2.20
CA LYS A 44 -19.24 -10.05 1.34
C LYS A 44 -19.67 -11.32 2.06
N ALA A 45 -19.23 -11.52 3.30
CA ALA A 45 -19.62 -12.67 4.11
C ALA A 45 -21.13 -12.69 4.41
N GLU A 46 -21.72 -11.55 4.75
CA GLU A 46 -23.16 -11.42 5.02
C GLU A 46 -24.04 -11.77 3.80
N HIS A 47 -23.53 -11.53 2.60
CA HIS A 47 -24.25 -11.79 1.35
C HIS A 47 -23.72 -12.98 0.54
N GLU A 48 -22.95 -13.87 1.18
CA GLU A 48 -22.40 -15.09 0.55
C GLU A 48 -21.57 -14.81 -0.74
N LEU A 49 -20.97 -13.62 -0.84
CA LEU A 49 -20.13 -13.22 -1.96
C LEU A 49 -18.69 -13.74 -1.77
N PRO A 50 -17.99 -14.10 -2.86
CA PRO A 50 -16.63 -14.64 -2.77
C PRO A 50 -15.62 -13.59 -2.23
N PRO A 51 -14.63 -14.02 -1.42
CA PRO A 51 -13.55 -13.14 -0.93
C PRO A 51 -12.74 -12.50 -2.06
N SER A 52 -12.36 -13.32 -3.05
CA SER A 52 -11.65 -12.88 -4.24
C SER A 52 -12.62 -12.42 -5.33
N ASP A 53 -12.20 -11.42 -6.09
CA ASP A 53 -12.88 -10.94 -7.29
C ASP A 53 -11.79 -10.64 -8.34
N PRO A 54 -11.45 -11.63 -9.19
CA PRO A 54 -10.33 -11.51 -10.12
C PRO A 54 -10.48 -10.35 -11.10
N ALA A 55 -11.71 -10.03 -11.51
CA ALA A 55 -11.98 -8.90 -12.40
C ALA A 55 -11.69 -7.57 -11.69
N ARG A 56 -12.12 -7.44 -10.43
CA ARG A 56 -11.83 -6.25 -9.63
C ARG A 56 -10.34 -6.11 -9.30
N GLU A 57 -9.65 -7.22 -9.03
CA GLU A 57 -8.21 -7.26 -8.76
C GLU A 57 -7.40 -6.80 -9.99
N ALA A 58 -7.74 -7.30 -11.19
CA ALA A 58 -7.10 -6.89 -12.44
C ALA A 58 -7.25 -5.38 -12.72
N GLN A 59 -8.45 -4.81 -12.51
CA GLN A 59 -8.68 -3.37 -12.66
C GLN A 59 -7.88 -2.52 -11.66
N GLN A 60 -7.69 -3.01 -10.43
CA GLN A 60 -6.88 -2.31 -9.43
C GLN A 60 -5.41 -2.27 -9.84
N ILE A 61 -4.89 -3.39 -10.35
CA ILE A 61 -3.52 -3.51 -10.85
C ILE A 61 -3.28 -2.54 -12.02
N GLU A 62 -4.15 -2.55 -13.04
CA GLU A 62 -4.02 -1.65 -14.19
C GLU A 62 -4.05 -0.18 -13.78
N ARG A 63 -5.00 0.22 -12.93
CA ARG A 63 -5.10 1.59 -12.45
C ARG A 63 -3.84 2.02 -11.69
N LEU A 64 -3.27 1.14 -10.86
CA LEU A 64 -2.09 1.48 -10.05
C LEU A 64 -0.80 1.50 -10.85
N GLU A 65 -0.65 0.66 -11.87
CA GLU A 65 0.47 0.77 -12.81
C GLU A 65 0.46 2.13 -13.53
N ARG A 66 -0.73 2.61 -13.92
CA ARG A 66 -0.85 3.95 -14.50
C ARG A 66 -0.43 5.03 -13.51
N LEU A 67 -0.94 4.98 -12.27
CA LEU A 67 -0.58 5.94 -11.22
C LEU A 67 0.92 5.90 -10.90
N ALA A 68 1.55 4.72 -10.93
CA ALA A 68 2.98 4.57 -10.71
C ALA A 68 3.77 5.32 -11.80
N ARG A 69 3.41 5.15 -13.07
CA ARG A 69 4.02 5.90 -14.19
C ARG A 69 3.83 7.41 -14.05
N GLU A 70 2.64 7.86 -13.66
CA GLU A 70 2.34 9.29 -13.43
C GLU A 70 3.15 9.87 -12.27
N ALA A 71 3.50 9.06 -11.28
CA ALA A 71 4.28 9.46 -10.10
C ALA A 71 5.80 9.21 -10.25
N ASP A 72 6.28 8.82 -11.42
CA ASP A 72 7.68 8.41 -11.67
C ASP A 72 8.17 7.29 -10.72
N LEU A 73 7.26 6.38 -10.37
CA LEU A 73 7.51 5.17 -9.60
C LEU A 73 7.57 3.97 -10.53
N ASP A 74 8.53 3.07 -10.29
CA ASP A 74 8.65 1.81 -11.03
C ASP A 74 7.32 1.02 -11.00
N PRO A 75 6.67 0.79 -12.16
CA PRO A 75 5.42 0.04 -12.22
C PRO A 75 5.56 -1.40 -11.72
N GLU A 76 6.74 -2.02 -11.85
CA GLU A 76 6.97 -3.38 -11.34
C GLU A 76 6.95 -3.41 -9.81
N PHE A 77 7.63 -2.46 -9.17
CA PHE A 77 7.56 -2.26 -7.74
C PHE A 77 6.12 -2.00 -7.26
N ALA A 78 5.40 -1.09 -7.93
CA ALA A 78 4.01 -0.79 -7.58
C ALA A 78 3.10 -2.02 -7.67
N ARG A 79 3.29 -2.85 -8.71
CA ARG A 79 2.57 -4.13 -8.87
C ARG A 79 2.87 -5.08 -7.71
N LYS A 80 4.15 -5.26 -7.35
CA LYS A 80 4.58 -6.15 -6.24
C LYS A 80 3.96 -5.71 -4.92
N PHE A 81 4.03 -4.42 -4.61
CA PHE A 81 3.44 -3.85 -3.39
C PHE A 81 1.92 -4.05 -3.35
N LEU A 82 1.22 -3.78 -4.47
CA LEU A 82 -0.23 -3.96 -4.51
C LEU A 82 -0.63 -5.42 -4.37
N ASN A 83 0.06 -6.35 -5.05
CA ASN A 83 -0.22 -7.77 -4.93
C ASN A 83 -0.11 -8.23 -3.48
N PHE A 84 0.93 -7.79 -2.76
CA PHE A 84 1.06 -8.04 -1.33
C PHE A 84 -0.15 -7.54 -0.53
N VAL A 85 -0.57 -6.29 -0.76
CA VAL A 85 -1.73 -5.71 -0.06
C VAL A 85 -3.04 -6.44 -0.40
N ILE A 86 -3.26 -6.83 -1.66
CA ILE A 86 -4.46 -7.57 -2.09
C ILE A 86 -4.49 -8.95 -1.45
N SER A 87 -3.38 -9.70 -1.46
CA SER A 87 -3.29 -11.02 -0.82
C SER A 87 -3.63 -10.95 0.66
N GLU A 88 -3.16 -9.91 1.35
CA GLU A 88 -3.47 -9.69 2.77
C GLU A 88 -4.96 -9.37 3.01
N VAL A 89 -5.60 -8.63 2.09
CA VAL A 89 -7.03 -8.36 2.15
C VAL A 89 -7.87 -9.63 1.96
N ILE A 90 -7.53 -10.45 0.97
CA ILE A 90 -8.25 -11.71 0.67
C ILE A 90 -8.16 -12.65 1.88
N ARG A 91 -6.97 -12.80 2.47
CA ARG A 91 -6.75 -13.58 3.69
C ARG A 91 -7.64 -13.12 4.85
N HIS A 92 -7.86 -11.82 5.00
CA HIS A 92 -8.78 -11.29 6.01
C HIS A 92 -10.24 -11.59 5.67
N HIS A 93 -10.64 -11.54 4.40
CA HIS A 93 -12.01 -11.85 3.97
C HIS A 93 -12.35 -13.31 4.21
N GLU A 94 -11.44 -14.22 3.91
CA GLU A 94 -11.58 -15.66 4.19
C GLU A 94 -11.84 -15.93 5.68
N ASN A 95 -11.28 -15.12 6.59
CA ASN A 95 -11.53 -15.26 8.03
C ASN A 95 -12.93 -14.82 8.46
N PHE A 96 -13.62 -13.96 7.69
CA PHE A 96 -15.02 -13.60 7.98
C PHE A 96 -16.02 -14.64 7.48
N GLN A 97 -15.59 -15.60 6.64
CA GLN A 97 -16.42 -16.66 6.09
C GLN A 97 -16.30 -18.00 6.85
N LYS A 98 -15.43 -18.06 7.85
CA LYS A 98 -15.32 -19.19 8.79
C LYS A 98 -16.35 -19.03 9.91
#